data_AF-A0A671DLR1-F1
#
_entry.id   AF-A0A671DLR1-F1
#
_cell.length_a   1.000
_cell.length_b   1.000
_cell.length_c   1.000
_cell.angle_alpha   90.00
_cell.angle_beta   90.00
_cell.angle_gamma   90.00
#
_symmetry.space_group_name_H-M   'P 1'
#
loop_
_entity.id
_entity.type
_entity.pdbx_description
1 polymer ?
#
loop_
_entity_poly.entity_id
_entity_poly.type
_entity_poly.pdbx_seq_one_letter_code
_entity_poly.pdbx_strand_id
1 'polypeptide(L)'
;MAALGVVCLLLGAASWPSASASGEEFWPGQSAADILSGAASRRRYLLYDVNPPEGFNLRRDVYIRIASLLKTLLKTEEWVLVLPPWGRLYHWQSPDIHQVRIPWSDFFDLPSLNRNIPVIEYEQFIAGEAVFGVMSSGGPFIDQVYVLQGYAEGWKEGTWEEKVDDRSCIDPPLYSQDKHEYYRCGCGAPAPGMVLGI
;
A
#
# COMPACT_ATOMS: atom_id res chain seq x y z
N MET A 1 17.02 65.87 -46.32
CA MET A 1 16.78 64.88 -47.39
C MET A 1 17.47 63.60 -46.97
N ALA A 2 16.73 62.70 -46.32
CA ALA A 2 16.40 61.36 -46.83
C ALA A 2 17.66 60.50 -47.08
N ALA A 3 18.09 59.69 -46.11
CA ALA A 3 17.69 58.29 -45.91
C ALA A 3 18.31 57.34 -46.96
N LEU A 4 19.07 56.35 -46.48
CA LEU A 4 18.95 54.94 -46.87
C LEU A 4 19.88 54.11 -45.97
N GLY A 5 19.26 53.48 -44.97
CA GLY A 5 19.89 52.46 -44.16
C GLY A 5 19.86 51.13 -44.89
N VAL A 6 20.97 50.40 -44.84
CA VAL A 6 21.05 48.98 -45.13
C VAL A 6 21.42 48.30 -43.81
N VAL A 7 20.41 47.70 -43.17
CA VAL A 7 20.61 46.81 -42.01
C VAL A 7 20.69 45.40 -42.55
N CYS A 8 21.88 44.81 -42.52
CA CYS A 8 22.08 43.38 -42.80
C CYS A 8 22.10 42.63 -41.47
N LEU A 9 21.07 41.82 -41.24
CA LEU A 9 20.95 40.87 -40.13
C LEU A 9 21.95 39.73 -40.33
N LEU A 10 22.95 39.63 -39.45
CA LEU A 10 23.74 38.41 -39.29
C LEU A 10 23.34 37.72 -37.98
N LEU A 11 22.77 36.54 -38.15
CA LEU A 11 22.38 35.59 -37.12
C LEU A 11 23.58 35.22 -36.24
N GLY A 12 23.59 35.68 -34.99
CA GLY A 12 24.44 35.12 -33.94
C GLY A 12 23.81 33.84 -33.41
N ALA A 13 24.36 32.68 -33.76
CA ALA A 13 24.06 31.43 -33.09
C ALA A 13 24.60 31.52 -31.66
N ALA A 14 23.71 31.66 -30.67
CA ALA A 14 24.08 31.50 -29.27
C ALA A 14 24.42 30.03 -29.03
N SER A 15 25.70 29.71 -28.90
CA SER A 15 26.17 28.42 -28.40
C SER A 15 25.81 28.31 -26.92
N TRP A 16 24.85 27.45 -26.60
CA TRP A 16 24.64 27.03 -25.22
C TRP A 16 25.86 26.26 -24.71
N PRO A 17 26.32 26.49 -23.47
CA PRO A 17 27.29 25.60 -22.84
C PRO A 17 26.69 24.20 -22.75
N SER A 18 27.38 23.20 -23.29
CA SER A 18 27.10 21.81 -22.94
C SER A 18 27.25 21.67 -21.43
N ALA A 19 26.16 21.36 -20.75
CA ALA A 19 26.21 20.90 -19.38
C ALA A 19 27.08 19.64 -19.37
N SER A 20 28.27 19.76 -18.77
CA SER A 20 29.14 18.63 -18.50
C SER A 20 28.39 17.67 -17.60
N ALA A 21 27.94 16.53 -18.15
CA ALA A 21 27.61 15.37 -17.35
C ALA A 21 28.89 14.96 -16.63
N SER A 22 28.97 15.26 -15.33
CA SER A 22 29.97 14.67 -14.45
C SER A 22 29.69 13.17 -14.41
N GLY A 23 30.38 12.41 -15.25
CA GLY A 23 30.40 10.96 -15.15
C GLY A 23 31.00 10.58 -13.81
N GLU A 24 30.19 9.98 -12.94
CA GLU A 24 30.74 9.18 -11.85
C GLU A 24 31.52 8.02 -12.48
N GLU A 25 32.84 8.03 -12.27
CA GLU A 25 33.74 6.98 -12.72
C GLU A 25 33.30 5.63 -12.13
N PHE A 26 32.92 4.72 -13.04
CA PHE A 26 32.59 3.34 -12.73
C PHE A 26 33.86 2.59 -12.36
N TRP A 27 34.03 2.25 -11.07
CA TRP A 27 35.10 1.38 -10.59
C TRP A 27 34.65 -0.10 -10.63
N PRO A 28 35.48 -1.02 -11.15
CA PRO A 28 35.14 -2.44 -11.18
C PRO A 28 35.29 -3.02 -9.77
N GLY A 29 34.17 -3.21 -9.08
CA GLY A 29 34.17 -3.74 -7.71
C GLY A 29 32.89 -3.51 -6.92
N GLN A 30 31.94 -2.70 -7.40
CA GLN A 30 30.61 -2.62 -6.81
C GLN A 30 29.85 -3.91 -7.12
N SER A 31 29.64 -4.76 -6.11
CA SER A 31 28.72 -5.88 -6.22
C SER A 31 27.32 -5.32 -6.45
N ALA A 32 26.49 -6.02 -7.24
CA ALA A 32 25.06 -5.68 -7.36
C ALA A 32 24.38 -5.56 -5.97
N ALA A 33 24.93 -6.23 -4.95
CA ALA A 33 24.52 -6.11 -3.56
C ALA A 33 24.73 -4.70 -2.96
N ASP A 34 25.78 -3.96 -3.33
CA ASP A 34 26.06 -2.63 -2.78
C ASP A 34 25.14 -1.56 -3.38
N ILE A 35 24.77 -1.70 -4.65
CA ILE A 35 23.76 -0.86 -5.32
C ILE A 35 22.36 -1.16 -4.75
N LEU A 36 22.08 -2.41 -4.38
CA LEU A 36 20.84 -2.81 -3.72
C LEU A 36 20.80 -2.47 -2.22
N SER A 37 21.96 -2.31 -1.57
CA SER A 37 22.03 -2.04 -0.13
C SER A 37 22.12 -0.54 0.21
N GLY A 38 22.48 0.33 -0.74
CA GLY A 38 22.58 1.78 -0.55
C GLY A 38 21.25 2.55 -0.62
N ALA A 39 20.17 1.93 -1.10
CA ALA A 39 18.87 2.57 -1.25
C ALA A 39 17.69 1.58 -1.27
N ALA A 40 17.77 0.46 -0.53
CA ALA A 40 16.55 -0.24 -0.14
C ALA A 40 15.81 0.67 0.83
N SER A 41 15.00 1.60 0.31
CA SER A 41 14.00 2.25 1.15
C SER A 41 13.22 1.10 1.78
N ARG A 42 13.25 1.02 3.11
CA ARG A 42 12.54 -0.02 3.86
C ARG A 42 11.06 0.35 3.80
N ARG A 43 10.49 0.15 2.62
CA ARG A 43 9.11 0.43 2.27
C ARG A 43 8.22 -0.42 3.15
N ARG A 44 7.29 0.23 3.84
CA ARG A 44 6.33 -0.43 4.72
C ARG A 44 5.04 -0.70 3.97
N TYR A 45 4.39 -1.81 4.31
CA TYR A 45 3.16 -2.23 3.64
C TYR A 45 1.99 -2.10 4.61
N LEU A 46 0.95 -1.40 4.19
CA LEU A 46 -0.30 -1.34 4.94
C LEU A 46 -1.29 -2.31 4.31
N LEU A 47 -1.81 -3.24 5.11
CA LEU A 47 -2.88 -4.15 4.73
C LEU A 47 -4.10 -3.86 5.61
N TYR A 48 -5.30 -4.10 5.08
CA TYR A 48 -6.50 -4.05 5.90
C TYR A 48 -7.54 -5.07 5.44
N ASP A 49 -8.40 -5.49 6.35
CA ASP A 49 -9.60 -6.26 6.02
C ASP A 49 -10.82 -5.67 6.75
N VAL A 50 -11.99 -5.96 6.20
CA VAL A 50 -13.26 -5.41 6.67
C VAL A 50 -14.12 -6.55 7.24
N ASN A 51 -14.95 -6.23 8.23
CA ASN A 51 -15.90 -7.16 8.82
C ASN A 51 -16.65 -7.93 7.70
N PRO A 52 -16.71 -9.28 7.73
CA PRO A 52 -17.18 -10.05 6.58
C PRO A 52 -18.59 -9.74 6.06
N PRO A 53 -19.60 -9.43 6.90
CA PRO A 53 -20.93 -9.03 6.46
C PRO A 53 -20.96 -7.77 5.59
N GLU A 54 -19.89 -6.97 5.58
CA GLU A 54 -19.88 -5.69 4.86
C GLU A 54 -19.91 -5.87 3.35
N GLY A 55 -20.82 -5.13 2.71
CA GLY A 55 -21.03 -5.17 1.26
C GLY A 55 -19.97 -4.39 0.47
N PHE A 56 -19.98 -4.57 -0.85
CA PHE A 56 -19.01 -3.98 -1.79
C PHE A 56 -18.88 -2.45 -1.64
N ASN A 57 -20.01 -1.74 -1.55
CA ASN A 57 -19.99 -0.28 -1.47
C ASN A 57 -19.45 0.25 -0.13
N LEU A 58 -19.73 -0.43 0.98
CA LEU A 58 -19.18 -0.02 2.27
C LEU A 58 -17.67 -0.27 2.32
N ARG A 59 -17.20 -1.38 1.74
CA ARG A 59 -15.76 -1.63 1.58
C ARG A 59 -15.05 -0.54 0.75
N ARG A 60 -15.72 0.03 -0.27
CA ARG A 60 -15.21 1.19 -1.02
C ARG A 60 -15.09 2.46 -0.17
N ASP A 61 -16.03 2.68 0.74
CA ASP A 61 -15.93 3.78 1.72
C ASP A 61 -14.75 3.54 2.69
N VAL A 62 -14.58 2.32 3.21
CA VAL A 62 -13.44 1.95 4.06
C VAL A 62 -12.11 2.22 3.36
N TYR A 63 -12.01 1.90 2.06
CA TYR A 63 -10.82 2.22 1.26
C TYR A 63 -10.45 3.71 1.31
N ILE A 64 -11.43 4.62 1.20
CA ILE A 64 -11.17 6.07 1.26
C ILE A 64 -10.62 6.48 2.63
N ARG A 65 -11.14 5.88 3.71
CA ARG A 65 -10.66 6.11 5.07
C ARG A 65 -9.22 5.63 5.25
N ILE A 66 -8.90 4.42 4.79
CA ILE A 66 -7.53 3.89 4.81
C ILE A 66 -6.58 4.69 3.91
N ALA A 67 -7.04 5.14 2.74
CA ALA A 67 -6.24 6.00 1.88
C ALA A 67 -5.90 7.33 2.56
N SER A 68 -6.82 7.88 3.36
CA SER A 68 -6.58 9.09 4.16
C SER A 68 -5.58 8.86 5.29
N LEU A 69 -5.63 7.70 5.95
CA LEU A 69 -4.60 7.27 6.90
C LEU A 69 -3.24 7.16 6.22
N LEU A 70 -3.16 6.47 5.08
CA LEU A 70 -1.91 6.28 4.33
C LEU A 70 -1.29 7.63 3.92
N LYS A 71 -2.10 8.59 3.46
CA LYS A 71 -1.62 9.96 3.16
C LYS A 71 -0.99 10.66 4.36
N THR A 72 -1.44 10.35 5.57
CA THR A 72 -0.86 10.89 6.80
C THR A 72 0.47 10.19 7.11
N LEU A 73 0.53 8.86 7.00
CA LEU A 73 1.75 8.06 7.19
C LEU A 73 2.85 8.40 6.17
N LEU A 74 2.47 8.71 4.93
CA LEU A 74 3.37 9.12 3.86
C LEU A 74 4.10 10.45 4.12
N LYS A 75 3.68 11.23 5.12
CA LYS A 75 4.40 12.44 5.53
C LYS A 75 5.65 12.11 6.33
N THR A 76 5.76 10.90 6.88
CA THR A 76 6.87 10.49 7.77
C THR A 76 7.74 9.41 7.16
N GLU A 77 7.14 8.41 6.50
CA GLU A 77 7.84 7.23 6.00
C GLU A 77 7.28 6.79 4.64
N GLU A 78 8.02 5.94 3.93
CA GLU A 78 7.53 5.34 2.69
C GLU A 78 6.58 4.18 2.99
N TRP A 79 5.30 4.36 2.65
CA TRP A 79 4.25 3.36 2.80
C TRP A 79 3.62 3.02 1.46
N VAL A 80 3.17 1.77 1.31
CA VAL A 80 2.35 1.33 0.17
C VAL A 80 1.13 0.59 0.70
N LEU A 81 -0.04 0.91 0.15
CA LEU A 81 -1.27 0.19 0.48
C LEU A 81 -1.38 -1.07 -0.38
N VAL A 82 -1.49 -2.22 0.28
CA VAL A 82 -1.84 -3.48 -0.38
C VAL A 82 -3.35 -3.59 -0.45
N LEU A 83 -3.88 -3.70 -1.67
CA LEU A 83 -5.31 -3.77 -1.90
C LEU A 83 -5.85 -5.15 -1.49
N PRO A 84 -6.81 -5.23 -0.56
CA PRO A 84 -7.37 -6.51 -0.13
C PRO A 84 -8.19 -7.11 -1.27
N PRO A 85 -7.96 -8.39 -1.62
CA PRO A 85 -8.66 -8.98 -2.75
C PRO A 85 -10.15 -9.16 -2.42
N TRP A 86 -11.01 -8.97 -3.42
CA TRP A 86 -12.45 -9.11 -3.23
C TRP A 86 -12.83 -10.59 -3.09
N GLY A 87 -13.73 -10.90 -2.16
CA GLY A 87 -14.24 -12.25 -2.01
C GLY A 87 -15.32 -12.36 -0.95
N ARG A 88 -16.16 -13.40 -1.07
CA ARG A 88 -17.21 -13.75 -0.11
C ARG A 88 -18.12 -12.57 0.28
N LEU A 89 -18.56 -11.79 -0.70
CA LEU A 89 -19.56 -10.74 -0.49
C LEU A 89 -20.91 -11.41 -0.17
N TYR A 90 -21.32 -11.40 1.10
CA TYR A 90 -22.55 -12.09 1.55
C TYR A 90 -23.81 -11.66 0.78
N HIS A 91 -23.86 -10.41 0.33
CA HIS A 91 -25.01 -9.84 -0.39
C HIS A 91 -24.90 -9.92 -1.93
N TRP A 92 -23.80 -10.46 -2.46
CA TRP A 92 -23.59 -10.55 -3.92
C TRP A 92 -22.92 -11.86 -4.27
N GLN A 93 -23.75 -12.91 -4.33
CA GLN A 93 -23.35 -14.24 -4.77
C GLN A 93 -23.81 -14.48 -6.20
N SER A 94 -22.87 -14.72 -7.11
CA SER A 94 -23.13 -15.20 -8.45
C SER A 94 -22.88 -16.70 -8.48
N PRO A 95 -23.90 -17.55 -8.73
CA PRO A 95 -23.75 -18.99 -8.61
C PRO A 95 -22.70 -19.58 -9.57
N ASP A 96 -22.48 -18.92 -10.71
CA ASP A 96 -21.60 -19.40 -11.77
C ASP A 96 -20.17 -18.80 -11.73
N ILE A 97 -19.86 -17.97 -10.72
CA ILE A 97 -18.57 -17.29 -10.63
C ILE A 97 -17.90 -17.67 -9.31
N HIS A 98 -16.65 -18.13 -9.39
CA HIS A 98 -15.82 -18.37 -8.21
C HIS A 98 -15.36 -17.03 -7.61
N GLN A 99 -16.19 -16.42 -6.77
CA GLN A 99 -15.97 -15.09 -6.18
C GLN A 99 -15.02 -15.12 -4.97
N VAL A 100 -13.78 -15.56 -5.22
CA VAL A 100 -12.72 -15.66 -4.22
C VAL A 100 -11.44 -15.06 -4.80
N ARG A 101 -10.78 -14.19 -4.02
CA ARG A 101 -9.51 -13.53 -4.39
C ARG A 101 -9.55 -12.75 -5.71
N ILE A 102 -10.63 -12.03 -5.99
CA ILE A 102 -10.76 -11.22 -7.20
C ILE A 102 -9.90 -9.94 -7.03
N PRO A 103 -9.04 -9.58 -8.01
CA PRO A 103 -8.19 -8.38 -7.93
C PRO A 103 -9.01 -7.10 -8.08
N TRP A 104 -8.42 -5.97 -7.69
CA TRP A 104 -9.05 -4.66 -7.89
C TRP A 104 -9.09 -4.22 -9.35
N SER A 105 -8.12 -4.67 -10.16
CA SER A 105 -8.05 -4.39 -11.60
C SER A 105 -9.32 -4.77 -12.38
N ASP A 106 -10.11 -5.71 -11.87
CA ASP A 106 -11.36 -6.15 -12.51
C ASP A 106 -12.49 -5.11 -12.35
N PHE A 107 -12.38 -4.22 -11.36
CA PHE A 107 -13.40 -3.22 -11.04
C PHE A 107 -12.91 -1.78 -11.15
N PHE A 108 -11.62 -1.54 -10.95
CA PHE A 108 -11.03 -0.21 -10.85
C PHE A 108 -9.76 -0.08 -11.68
N ASP A 109 -9.56 1.11 -12.26
CA ASP A 109 -8.32 1.46 -12.95
C ASP A 109 -7.19 1.72 -11.94
N LEU A 110 -6.27 0.76 -11.79
CA LEU A 110 -5.16 0.85 -10.85
C LEU A 110 -4.26 2.08 -11.08
N PRO A 111 -3.88 2.47 -12.31
CA PRO A 111 -3.16 3.72 -12.56
C PRO A 111 -3.86 4.95 -11.98
N SER A 112 -5.18 5.03 -12.08
CA SER A 112 -5.94 6.13 -11.48
C SER A 112 -5.90 6.11 -9.96
N LEU A 113 -5.98 4.95 -9.32
CA LEU A 113 -5.80 4.82 -7.87
C LEU A 113 -4.38 5.23 -7.44
N ASN A 114 -3.37 4.81 -8.21
CA ASN A 114 -1.96 5.04 -7.94
C ASN A 114 -1.54 6.52 -8.05
N ARG A 115 -2.31 7.34 -8.77
CA ARG A 115 -2.12 8.81 -8.79
C ARG A 115 -2.47 9.48 -7.45
N ASN A 116 -3.33 8.84 -6.64
CA ASN A 116 -3.79 9.40 -5.37
C ASN A 116 -2.94 8.92 -4.18
N ILE A 117 -2.63 7.64 -4.14
CA ILE A 117 -1.78 6.99 -3.14
C ILE A 117 -1.05 5.80 -3.77
N PRO A 118 0.15 5.42 -3.32
CA PRO A 118 0.84 4.24 -3.80
C PRO A 118 0.07 2.97 -3.41
N VAL A 119 -0.37 2.21 -4.41
CA VAL A 119 -1.14 0.98 -4.24
C VAL A 119 -0.51 -0.17 -5.02
N ILE A 120 -0.64 -1.39 -4.48
CA ILE A 120 -0.33 -2.64 -5.17
C ILE A 120 -1.42 -3.68 -4.92
N GLU A 121 -1.56 -4.63 -5.83
CA GLU A 121 -2.44 -5.78 -5.63
C GLU A 121 -1.85 -6.75 -4.60
N TYR A 122 -2.72 -7.49 -3.91
CA TYR A 122 -2.30 -8.48 -2.91
C TYR A 122 -1.37 -9.56 -3.48
N GLU A 123 -1.66 -10.07 -4.68
CA GLU A 123 -0.82 -11.08 -5.33
C GLU A 123 0.57 -10.50 -5.71
N GLN A 124 0.67 -9.19 -5.99
CA GLN A 124 1.96 -8.52 -6.21
C GLN A 124 2.76 -8.39 -4.92
N PHE A 125 2.10 -8.16 -3.78
CA PHE A 125 2.74 -8.17 -2.47
C PHE A 125 3.36 -9.53 -2.15
N ILE A 126 2.59 -10.62 -2.34
CA ILE A 126 3.10 -11.98 -2.14
C ILE A 126 4.26 -12.31 -3.09
N ALA A 127 4.13 -11.93 -4.37
CA ALA A 127 5.15 -12.20 -5.38
C ALA A 127 6.41 -11.32 -5.22
N GLY A 128 6.28 -10.09 -4.74
CA GLY A 128 7.41 -9.18 -4.51
C GLY A 128 8.33 -9.70 -3.42
N GLU A 129 7.78 -10.14 -2.29
CA GLU A 129 8.52 -10.81 -1.21
C GLU A 129 9.28 -12.05 -1.71
N ALA A 130 8.72 -12.77 -2.68
CA ALA A 130 9.37 -13.91 -3.32
C ALA A 130 10.58 -13.51 -4.20
N VAL A 131 10.55 -12.34 -4.83
CA VAL A 131 11.58 -11.87 -5.77
C VAL A 131 12.71 -11.09 -5.08
N PHE A 132 12.44 -10.37 -3.99
CA PHE A 132 13.43 -9.60 -3.22
C PHE A 132 14.36 -10.45 -2.32
N GLY A 133 14.38 -11.78 -2.47
CA GLY A 133 15.29 -12.65 -1.75
C GLY A 133 14.92 -12.92 -0.28
N VAL A 134 13.76 -12.42 0.18
CA VAL A 134 13.14 -12.79 1.47
C VAL A 134 12.56 -14.22 1.42
N MET A 135 12.70 -14.91 0.28
CA MET A 135 12.25 -16.28 0.07
C MET A 135 13.27 -17.36 0.52
N SER A 136 14.25 -17.03 1.37
CA SER A 136 15.02 -18.07 2.09
C SER A 136 14.23 -18.65 3.28
N SER A 137 13.09 -18.07 3.65
CA SER A 137 12.22 -18.58 4.70
C SER A 137 10.74 -18.21 4.46
N GLY A 138 9.93 -19.10 3.88
CA GLY A 138 8.60 -19.37 4.46
C GLY A 138 7.32 -18.66 3.95
N GLY A 139 7.31 -17.82 2.91
CA GLY A 139 6.06 -17.26 2.33
C GLY A 139 5.74 -15.81 2.78
N PRO A 140 4.53 -15.27 2.46
CA PRO A 140 4.19 -13.88 2.77
C PRO A 140 3.87 -13.72 4.26
N PHE A 141 4.80 -13.13 5.01
CA PHE A 141 4.59 -12.81 6.41
C PHE A 141 4.05 -11.40 6.57
N ILE A 142 3.12 -11.24 7.50
CA ILE A 142 2.69 -9.95 8.02
C ILE A 142 3.30 -9.84 9.40
N ASP A 143 4.04 -8.77 9.65
CA ASP A 143 4.82 -8.61 10.89
C ASP A 143 3.90 -8.37 12.09
N GLN A 144 2.90 -7.49 11.91
CA GLN A 144 1.97 -7.15 12.98
C GLN A 144 0.53 -7.07 12.47
N VAL A 145 -0.39 -7.56 13.30
CA VAL A 145 -1.83 -7.53 13.04
C VAL A 145 -2.53 -6.86 14.21
N TYR A 146 -3.23 -5.77 13.95
CA TYR A 146 -4.09 -5.07 14.90
C TYR A 146 -5.56 -5.38 14.60
N VAL A 147 -6.28 -5.91 15.58
CA VAL A 147 -7.73 -6.10 15.52
C VAL A 147 -8.38 -4.86 16.12
N LEU A 148 -9.07 -4.08 15.28
CA LEU A 148 -9.70 -2.83 15.72
C LEU A 148 -11.04 -3.11 16.38
N GLN A 149 -11.23 -2.55 17.56
CA GLN A 149 -12.42 -2.70 18.39
C GLN A 149 -12.82 -1.38 19.05
N GLY A 150 -14.07 -1.28 19.49
CA GLY A 150 -14.51 -0.19 20.35
C GLY A 150 -13.95 -0.31 21.77
N TYR A 151 -14.06 0.76 22.56
CA TYR A 151 -13.76 0.71 23.99
C TYR A 151 -14.87 -0.09 24.71
N ALA A 152 -14.50 -1.03 25.57
CA ALA A 152 -15.43 -1.90 26.29
C ALA A 152 -16.37 -1.11 27.21
N GLU A 153 -15.88 0.00 27.75
CA GLU A 153 -16.62 0.96 28.55
C GLU A 153 -17.60 1.83 27.75
N GLY A 154 -17.52 1.80 26.40
CA GLY A 154 -18.29 2.67 25.52
C GLY A 154 -17.92 4.15 25.68
N TRP A 155 -18.82 5.04 25.25
CA TRP A 155 -18.71 6.48 25.48
C TRP A 155 -20.01 7.03 26.05
N LYS A 156 -19.92 8.10 26.85
CA LYS A 156 -21.09 8.84 27.32
C LYS A 156 -21.44 9.94 26.32
N GLU A 157 -22.70 10.34 26.29
CA GLU A 157 -23.16 11.44 25.45
C GLU A 157 -22.33 12.71 25.71
N GLY A 158 -21.80 13.33 24.65
CA GLY A 158 -20.95 14.52 24.73
C GLY A 158 -19.48 14.28 25.14
N THR A 159 -19.04 13.03 25.31
CA THR A 159 -17.65 12.69 25.72
C THR A 159 -16.87 11.93 24.64
N TRP A 160 -17.29 12.02 23.37
CA TRP A 160 -16.57 11.35 22.29
C TRP A 160 -15.21 12.01 22.04
N GLU A 161 -14.15 11.21 22.05
CA GLU A 161 -12.77 11.64 21.87
C GLU A 161 -12.05 10.73 20.87
N GLU A 162 -11.19 11.32 20.03
CA GLU A 162 -10.33 10.58 19.11
C GLU A 162 -9.13 10.03 19.87
N LYS A 163 -9.12 8.71 20.11
CA LYS A 163 -8.03 8.02 20.79
C LYS A 163 -7.88 6.58 20.32
N VAL A 164 -6.65 6.07 20.41
CA VAL A 164 -6.29 4.68 20.12
C VAL A 164 -5.34 4.19 21.22
N ASP A 165 -5.70 3.08 21.86
CA ASP A 165 -4.94 2.46 22.94
C ASP A 165 -4.78 0.96 22.65
N ASP A 166 -3.64 0.38 23.05
CA ASP A 166 -3.50 -1.09 23.12
C ASP A 166 -4.33 -1.61 24.30
N ARG A 167 -5.20 -2.58 24.02
CA ARG A 167 -6.20 -3.12 24.96
C ARG A 167 -6.42 -4.61 24.69
N SER A 168 -6.80 -5.34 25.73
CA SER A 168 -7.22 -6.73 25.59
C SER A 168 -8.38 -6.87 24.60
N CYS A 169 -8.35 -7.91 23.77
CA CYS A 169 -9.45 -8.21 22.84
C CYS A 169 -10.76 -8.43 23.62
N ILE A 170 -11.83 -7.77 23.20
CA ILE A 170 -13.18 -7.94 23.78
C ILE A 170 -13.73 -9.29 23.36
N ASP A 171 -13.67 -9.57 22.06
CA ASP A 171 -14.04 -10.86 21.48
C ASP A 171 -12.78 -11.72 21.25
N PRO A 172 -12.88 -13.05 21.35
CA PRO A 172 -11.77 -13.94 21.01
C PRO A 172 -11.30 -13.70 19.56
N PRO A 173 -9.99 -13.49 19.32
CA PRO A 173 -9.49 -13.25 17.97
C PRO A 173 -9.65 -14.51 17.12
N LEU A 174 -9.92 -14.32 15.81
CA LEU A 174 -9.98 -15.43 14.85
C LEU A 174 -8.62 -16.04 14.49
N TYR A 175 -7.55 -15.42 14.99
CA TYR A 175 -6.19 -15.87 14.78
C TYR A 175 -5.83 -16.90 15.83
N SER A 176 -5.33 -18.05 15.38
CA SER A 176 -4.84 -19.12 16.24
C SER A 176 -3.40 -19.44 15.88
N GLN A 177 -2.61 -19.77 16.88
CA GLN A 177 -1.22 -20.10 16.68
C GLN A 177 -1.08 -21.53 16.13
N ASP A 178 -0.23 -21.70 15.12
CA ASP A 178 0.12 -23.01 14.57
C ASP A 178 1.30 -23.66 15.31
N LYS A 179 1.72 -24.84 14.87
CA LYS A 179 2.81 -25.61 15.50
C LYS A 179 4.19 -24.94 15.38
N HIS A 180 4.33 -23.96 14.49
CA HIS A 180 5.57 -23.21 14.25
C HIS A 180 5.47 -21.79 14.84
N GLU A 181 4.55 -21.58 15.78
CA GLU A 181 4.34 -20.31 16.47
C GLU A 181 3.80 -19.16 15.59
N TYR A 182 3.37 -19.44 14.34
CA TYR A 182 2.75 -18.45 13.47
C TYR A 182 1.25 -18.34 13.71
N TYR A 183 0.73 -17.13 13.71
CA TYR A 183 -0.71 -16.89 13.76
C TYR A 183 -1.36 -17.13 12.38
N ARG A 184 -2.42 -17.94 12.35
CA ARG A 184 -3.22 -18.18 11.16
C ARG A 184 -4.68 -17.83 11.42
N CYS A 185 -5.30 -17.18 10.44
CA CYS A 185 -6.74 -16.92 10.46
C CYS A 185 -7.51 -18.22 10.19
N GLY A 186 -8.48 -18.55 11.04
CA GLY A 186 -9.34 -19.72 10.85
C GLY A 186 -10.20 -19.60 9.58
N CYS A 187 -10.06 -20.53 8.64
CA CYS A 187 -10.90 -20.58 7.44
C CYS A 187 -12.37 -20.87 7.81
N GLY A 188 -13.23 -19.85 7.86
CA GLY A 188 -14.69 -20.03 7.86
C GLY A 188 -15.49 -19.23 8.89
N ALA A 189 -14.86 -18.53 9.82
CA ALA A 189 -15.56 -17.66 10.77
C ALA A 189 -15.55 -16.20 10.29
N PRO A 190 -16.67 -15.45 10.39
CA PRO A 190 -16.65 -14.02 10.14
C PRO A 190 -15.83 -13.32 11.23
N ALA A 191 -14.79 -12.56 10.87
CA ALA A 191 -14.00 -11.78 11.82
C ALA A 191 -14.87 -10.65 12.41
N PRO A 192 -15.10 -10.59 13.73
CA PRO A 192 -15.67 -9.39 14.30
C PRO A 192 -14.63 -8.27 14.19
N GLY A 193 -14.94 -7.26 13.39
CA GLY A 193 -14.15 -6.03 13.31
C GLY A 193 -13.25 -5.88 12.09
N MET A 194 -12.62 -4.71 12.02
CA MET A 194 -11.66 -4.35 10.97
C MET A 194 -10.27 -4.78 11.42
N VAL A 195 -9.48 -5.34 10.50
CA VAL A 195 -8.11 -5.75 10.78
C VAL A 195 -7.16 -4.83 10.03
N LEU A 196 -6.08 -4.41 10.69
CA LEU A 196 -4.97 -3.68 10.08
C LEU A 196 -3.70 -4.51 10.18
N GLY A 197 -3.05 -4.77 9.05
CA GLY A 197 -1.72 -5.40 8.99
C GLY A 197 -0.68 -4.35 8.61
N ILE A 198 0.49 -4.38 9.24
CA ILE A 198 1.63 -3.51 8.91
C ILE A 198 2.94 -4.29 8.73
#